data_AF-A0A1E8E249-F1
#
_entry.id   AF-A0A1E8E249-F1
#
_cell.length_a   1.000
_cell.length_b   1.000
_cell.length_c   1.000
_cell.angle_alpha   90.00
_cell.angle_beta   90.00
_cell.angle_gamma   90.00
#
_symmetry.space_group_name_H-M   'P 1'
#
loop_
_entity.id
_entity.type
_entity.pdbx_description
1 polymer ?
#
loop_
_entity_poly.entity_id
_entity_poly.type
_entity_poly.pdbx_seq_one_letter_code
_entity_poly.pdbx_strand_id
1 'polypeptide(L)'
;MHNSINPATREFLKENFSSYLETKSLWIQAGGKASMIADTHDAKTRWEDLFRKMDAGAIEPVKLLIGALQSYPLNKILLIELRNQLSENDLNRARTFIALPNDDSIIELNQISTENASAAVSIALTESIEPKVLDERNSDGPTQEFKKSFASKAGELVAIAGASAWTQILQGMVSTL
;
A
#
# COMPACT_ATOMS: atom_id res chain seq x y z
N MET A 1 -4.09 2.56 18.31
CA MET A 1 -3.34 2.52 17.03
C MET A 1 -2.80 3.90 16.77
N HIS A 2 -1.51 4.04 16.45
CA HIS A 2 -0.91 5.32 16.08
C HIS A 2 -1.36 5.66 14.65
N ASN A 3 -2.34 6.55 14.52
CA ASN A 3 -2.91 6.91 13.21
C ASN A 3 -2.02 7.85 12.38
N SER A 4 -0.86 8.26 12.90
CA SER A 4 0.00 9.22 12.21
C SER A 4 1.14 8.50 11.48
N ILE A 5 1.28 8.79 10.18
CA ILE A 5 2.43 8.33 9.38
C ILE A 5 3.75 8.89 9.94
N ASN A 6 4.80 8.05 10.01
CA ASN A 6 6.12 8.46 10.50
C ASN A 6 6.74 9.60 9.67
N PRO A 7 7.56 10.48 10.29
CA PRO A 7 8.19 11.60 9.59
C PRO A 7 8.99 11.22 8.34
N ALA A 8 9.75 10.12 8.38
CA ALA A 8 10.52 9.65 7.22
C ALA A 8 9.62 9.31 6.03
N THR A 9 8.48 8.67 6.28
CA THR A 9 7.48 8.36 5.26
C THR A 9 6.81 9.63 4.73
N ARG A 10 6.55 10.62 5.59
CA ARG A 10 6.02 11.94 5.16
C ARG A 10 6.99 12.66 4.22
N GLU A 11 8.28 12.67 4.54
CA GLU A 11 9.30 13.28 3.67
C GLU A 11 9.44 12.54 2.35
N PHE A 12 9.47 11.20 2.38
CA PHE A 12 9.48 10.40 1.15
C PHE A 12 8.32 10.76 0.21
N LEU A 13 7.09 10.84 0.75
CA LEU A 13 5.90 11.19 -0.02
C LEU A 13 6.00 12.60 -0.62
N LYS A 14 6.47 13.58 0.16
CA LYS A 14 6.68 14.97 -0.31
C LYS A 14 7.65 15.05 -1.48
N GLU A 15 8.77 14.35 -1.38
CA GLU A 15 9.85 14.39 -2.37
C GLU A 15 9.48 13.66 -3.66
N ASN A 16 8.73 12.55 -3.55
CA ASN A 16 8.50 11.62 -4.66
C ASN A 16 7.13 11.78 -5.35
N PHE A 17 6.18 12.49 -4.75
CA PHE A 17 4.85 12.77 -5.31
C PHE A 17 4.55 14.26 -5.25
N SER A 18 5.44 15.05 -5.85
CA SER A 18 5.46 16.50 -5.70
C SER A 18 4.53 17.22 -6.70
N SER A 19 4.10 16.58 -7.79
CA SER A 19 3.19 17.20 -8.74
C SER A 19 1.75 17.27 -8.22
N TYR A 20 0.96 18.24 -8.71
CA TYR A 20 -0.45 18.38 -8.33
C TYR A 20 -1.24 17.11 -8.60
N LEU A 21 -1.03 16.51 -9.78
CA LEU A 21 -1.77 15.34 -10.23
C LEU A 21 -1.45 14.11 -9.39
N GLU A 22 -0.18 13.89 -9.03
CA GLU A 22 0.24 12.79 -8.16
C GLU A 22 -0.35 12.93 -6.76
N THR A 23 -0.21 14.11 -6.15
CA THR A 23 -0.78 14.36 -4.81
C THR A 23 -2.30 14.20 -4.81
N LYS A 24 -2.98 14.74 -5.83
CA LYS A 24 -4.43 14.60 -5.99
C LYS A 24 -4.85 13.15 -6.20
N SER A 25 -4.11 12.38 -6.98
CA SER A 25 -4.39 10.97 -7.22
C SER A 25 -4.30 10.17 -5.91
N LEU A 26 -3.20 10.31 -5.16
CA LEU A 26 -3.02 9.63 -3.88
C LEU A 26 -4.11 10.03 -2.87
N TRP A 27 -4.48 11.31 -2.83
CA TRP A 27 -5.56 11.80 -1.98
C TRP A 27 -6.90 11.14 -2.28
N ILE A 28 -7.28 11.06 -3.56
CA ILE A 28 -8.54 10.45 -3.98
C ILE A 28 -8.54 8.96 -3.68
N GLN A 29 -7.44 8.26 -4.01
CA GLN A 29 -7.28 6.84 -3.69
C GLN A 29 -7.38 6.56 -2.20
N ALA A 30 -6.92 7.50 -1.37
CA ALA A 30 -6.99 7.40 0.08
C ALA A 30 -8.38 7.72 0.67
N GLY A 31 -9.40 7.93 -0.17
CA GLY A 31 -10.78 8.23 0.23
C GLY A 31 -11.11 9.73 0.30
N GLY A 32 -10.15 10.60 -0.04
CA GLY A 32 -10.31 12.04 -0.04
C GLY A 32 -11.13 12.57 -1.22
N LYS A 33 -11.86 13.69 -1.01
CA LYS A 33 -12.59 14.36 -2.10
C LYS A 33 -11.66 15.22 -2.95
N ALA A 34 -11.69 15.08 -4.27
CA ALA A 34 -10.85 15.85 -5.20
C ALA A 34 -10.91 17.38 -4.99
N SER A 35 -12.07 17.92 -4.62
CA SER A 35 -12.29 19.34 -4.35
C SER A 35 -11.57 19.87 -3.11
N MET A 36 -11.03 18.98 -2.27
CA MET A 36 -10.29 19.35 -1.05
C MET A 36 -8.80 19.60 -1.29
N ILE A 37 -8.28 19.33 -2.50
CA ILE A 37 -6.92 19.69 -2.90
C ILE A 37 -6.96 20.77 -3.98
N ALA A 38 -6.51 21.97 -3.62
CA ALA A 38 -6.39 23.09 -4.54
C ALA A 38 -5.03 23.08 -5.27
N ASP A 39 -5.07 23.35 -6.57
CA ASP A 39 -3.91 23.39 -7.49
C ASP A 39 -2.97 24.58 -7.20
N THR A 40 -3.48 25.61 -6.52
CA THR A 40 -2.74 26.85 -6.23
C THR A 40 -1.68 26.73 -5.14
N HIS A 41 -1.60 25.59 -4.45
CA HIS A 41 -0.61 25.35 -3.40
C HIS A 41 0.66 24.75 -3.99
N ASP A 42 1.82 25.21 -3.52
CA ASP A 42 3.08 24.52 -3.74
C ASP A 42 3.04 23.10 -3.15
N ALA A 43 3.94 22.23 -3.61
CA ALA A 43 3.96 20.82 -3.25
C ALA A 43 4.04 20.59 -1.73
N LYS A 44 4.83 21.38 -1.01
CA LYS A 44 5.00 21.26 0.44
C LYS A 44 3.69 21.57 1.16
N THR A 45 3.04 22.67 0.79
CA THR A 45 1.76 23.09 1.39
C THR A 45 0.65 22.05 1.15
N ARG A 46 0.60 21.42 -0.04
CA ARG A 46 -0.36 20.35 -0.32
C ARG A 46 -0.18 19.13 0.59
N TRP A 47 1.06 18.70 0.79
CA TRP A 47 1.37 17.55 1.64
C TRP A 47 1.13 17.83 3.12
N GLU A 48 1.46 19.02 3.60
CA GLU A 48 1.17 19.41 4.99
C GLU A 48 -0.34 19.42 5.28
N ASP A 49 -1.16 19.95 4.35
CA ASP A 49 -2.61 19.91 4.47
C ASP A 49 -3.15 18.47 4.44
N LEU A 50 -2.62 17.62 3.55
CA LEU A 50 -2.98 16.21 3.46
C LEU A 50 -2.68 15.48 4.78
N PHE A 51 -1.46 15.62 5.32
CA PHE A 51 -1.09 14.97 6.58
C PHE A 51 -1.95 15.45 7.74
N ARG A 52 -2.22 16.75 7.82
CA ARG A 52 -3.11 17.31 8.85
C ARG A 52 -4.52 16.71 8.77
N LYS A 53 -5.07 16.51 7.56
CA LYS A 53 -6.39 15.89 7.37
C LYS A 53 -6.38 14.40 7.70
N MET A 54 -5.30 13.70 7.39
CA MET A 54 -5.10 12.31 7.80
C MET A 54 -5.02 12.17 9.31
N ASP A 55 -4.25 13.04 9.98
CA ASP A 55 -4.15 13.08 11.45
C ASP A 55 -5.52 13.38 12.10
N ALA A 56 -6.41 14.10 11.40
CA ALA A 56 -7.79 14.34 11.81
C ALA A 56 -8.76 13.19 11.48
N GLY A 57 -8.29 12.07 10.90
CA GLY A 57 -9.10 10.90 10.55
C GLY A 57 -9.93 11.05 9.28
N ALA A 58 -9.70 12.11 8.48
CA ALA A 58 -10.41 12.28 7.21
C ALA A 58 -9.93 11.31 6.12
N ILE A 59 -8.77 10.69 6.33
CA ILE A 59 -8.14 9.73 5.44
C ILE A 59 -7.56 8.59 6.26
N GLU A 60 -7.67 7.38 5.71
CA GLU A 60 -7.03 6.19 6.26
C GLU A 60 -5.58 6.08 5.73
N PRO A 61 -4.55 6.09 6.60
CA PRO A 61 -3.15 5.97 6.19
C PRO A 61 -2.88 4.77 5.30
N VAL A 62 -3.52 3.62 5.59
CA VAL A 62 -3.38 2.37 4.84
C VAL A 62 -3.67 2.57 3.34
N LYS A 63 -4.77 3.26 3.00
CA LYS A 63 -5.15 3.48 1.60
C LYS A 63 -4.13 4.36 0.85
N LEU A 64 -3.62 5.38 1.52
CA LEU A 64 -2.58 6.25 0.95
C LEU A 64 -1.27 5.48 0.70
N LEU A 65 -0.87 4.65 1.66
CA LEU A 65 0.35 3.84 1.56
C LEU A 65 0.24 2.79 0.44
N ILE A 66 -0.92 2.14 0.28
CA ILE A 66 -1.20 1.25 -0.86
C ILE A 66 -1.07 2.03 -2.17
N GLY A 67 -1.69 3.20 -2.28
CA GLY A 67 -1.59 4.04 -3.49
C GLY A 67 -0.15 4.44 -3.81
N ALA A 68 0.64 4.79 -2.80
CA ALA A 68 2.05 5.12 -2.98
C ALA A 68 2.88 3.90 -3.42
N LEU A 69 2.60 2.72 -2.86
CA LEU A 69 3.24 1.45 -3.25
C LEU A 69 2.90 1.03 -4.68
N GLN A 70 1.77 1.45 -5.26
CA GLN A 70 1.52 1.20 -6.69
C GLN A 70 2.59 1.86 -7.58
N SER A 71 3.11 3.02 -7.16
CA SER A 71 4.18 3.73 -7.88
C SER A 71 5.58 3.30 -7.43
N TYR A 72 5.71 2.86 -6.17
CA TYR A 72 6.98 2.42 -5.57
C TYR A 72 6.85 1.07 -4.81
N PRO A 73 6.61 -0.07 -5.50
CA PRO A 73 6.18 -1.32 -4.85
C PRO A 73 7.15 -1.93 -3.84
N LEU A 74 8.46 -1.68 -3.99
CA LEU A 74 9.51 -2.22 -3.12
C LEU A 74 10.12 -1.16 -2.20
N ASN A 75 9.51 0.02 -2.10
CA ASN A 75 10.06 1.05 -1.23
C ASN A 75 9.95 0.63 0.24
N LYS A 76 11.09 0.42 0.88
CA LYS A 76 11.17 -0.08 2.24
C LYS A 76 10.51 0.84 3.26
N ILE A 77 10.62 2.16 3.10
CA ILE A 77 9.97 3.13 3.99
C ILE A 77 8.45 2.95 3.95
N LEU A 78 7.87 2.88 2.74
CA LEU A 78 6.43 2.65 2.56
C LEU A 78 5.98 1.28 3.06
N LEU A 79 6.74 0.23 2.79
CA LEU A 79 6.40 -1.13 3.22
C LEU A 79 6.48 -1.30 4.74
N ILE A 80 7.50 -0.73 5.39
CA ILE A 80 7.61 -0.71 6.86
C ILE A 80 6.44 0.08 7.46
N GLU A 81 6.14 1.25 6.90
CA GLU A 81 5.00 2.04 7.37
C GLU A 81 3.69 1.26 7.25
N LEU A 82 3.45 0.62 6.10
CA LEU A 82 2.24 -0.16 5.85
C LEU A 82 2.15 -1.37 6.81
N ARG A 83 3.25 -2.08 7.04
CA ARG A 83 3.31 -3.19 8.02
C ARG A 83 2.92 -2.70 9.41
N ASN A 84 3.39 -1.52 9.83
CA ASN A 84 3.09 -0.95 11.15
C ASN A 84 1.61 -0.56 11.32
N GLN A 85 0.85 -0.44 10.22
CA GLN A 85 -0.59 -0.22 10.28
C GLN A 85 -1.40 -1.52 10.48
N LEU A 86 -0.77 -2.69 10.37
CA LEU A 86 -1.43 -3.99 10.39
C LEU A 86 -1.18 -4.75 11.69
N SER A 87 -2.13 -5.59 12.07
CA SER A 87 -1.89 -6.55 13.15
C SER A 87 -1.12 -7.77 12.62
N GLU A 88 -0.36 -8.44 13.50
CA GLU A 88 0.33 -9.68 13.13
C GLU A 88 -0.67 -10.79 12.71
N ASN A 89 -1.90 -10.75 13.24
CA ASN A 89 -2.96 -11.66 12.83
C ASN A 89 -3.38 -11.43 11.36
N ASP A 90 -3.51 -10.17 10.93
CA ASP A 90 -3.84 -9.83 9.53
C ASP A 90 -2.72 -10.31 8.59
N LEU A 91 -1.46 -10.09 8.98
CA LEU A 91 -0.29 -10.57 8.25
C LEU A 91 -0.25 -12.09 8.15
N ASN A 92 -0.54 -12.81 9.24
CA ASN A 92 -0.55 -14.27 9.24
C ASN A 92 -1.63 -14.83 8.31
N ARG A 93 -2.84 -14.25 8.30
CA ARG A 93 -3.91 -14.64 7.37
C ARG A 93 -3.49 -14.44 5.92
N ALA A 94 -2.85 -13.30 5.62
CA ALA A 94 -2.31 -13.04 4.29
C ALA A 94 -1.21 -14.02 3.89
N ARG A 95 -0.28 -14.37 4.80
CA ARG A 95 0.76 -15.37 4.54
C ARG A 95 0.18 -16.76 4.29
N THR A 96 -0.83 -17.17 5.08
CA THR A 96 -1.57 -18.43 4.86
C THR A 96 -2.21 -18.44 3.47
N PHE A 97 -2.87 -17.35 3.08
CA PHE A 97 -3.46 -17.22 1.75
C PHE A 97 -2.41 -17.32 0.62
N ILE A 98 -1.26 -16.63 0.75
CA ILE A 98 -0.18 -16.70 -0.24
C ILE A 98 0.40 -18.12 -0.34
N ALA A 99 0.57 -18.81 0.79
CA ALA A 99 1.11 -20.17 0.81
C ALA A 99 0.11 -21.22 0.29
N LEU A 100 -1.19 -21.04 0.58
CA LEU A 100 -2.25 -21.98 0.23
C LEU A 100 -3.55 -21.22 -0.09
N PRO A 101 -3.73 -20.77 -1.35
CA PRO A 101 -4.91 -20.01 -1.76
C PRO A 101 -6.10 -20.96 -1.97
N ASN A 102 -6.90 -21.17 -0.92
CA ASN A 102 -8.07 -22.03 -0.91
C ASN A 102 -9.27 -21.31 -0.25
N ASP A 103 -10.44 -21.95 -0.27
CA ASP A 103 -11.67 -21.33 0.25
C ASP A 103 -11.55 -20.91 1.72
N ASP A 104 -10.88 -21.71 2.55
CA ASP A 104 -10.68 -21.42 3.97
C ASP A 104 -9.81 -20.17 4.17
N SER A 105 -8.68 -20.06 3.45
CA SER A 105 -7.79 -18.90 3.56
C SER A 105 -8.41 -17.62 2.98
N ILE A 106 -9.29 -17.75 1.99
CA ILE A 106 -10.13 -16.64 1.49
C ILE A 106 -11.14 -16.19 2.55
N ILE A 107 -11.82 -17.14 3.20
CA ILE A 107 -12.78 -16.84 4.28
C ILE A 107 -12.07 -16.12 5.43
N GLU A 108 -10.87 -16.56 5.80
CA GLU A 108 -10.06 -15.92 6.84
C GLU A 108 -9.64 -14.49 6.48
N LEU A 109 -9.27 -14.23 5.22
CA LEU A 109 -8.97 -12.87 4.74
C LEU A 109 -10.22 -11.98 4.69
N ASN A 110 -11.38 -12.52 4.35
CA ASN A 110 -12.63 -11.76 4.29
C ASN A 110 -13.17 -11.32 5.66
N GLN A 111 -12.60 -11.83 6.74
CA GLN A 111 -12.93 -11.40 8.11
C GLN A 111 -12.25 -10.09 8.52
N ILE A 112 -11.31 -9.56 7.73
CA ILE A 112 -10.67 -8.27 7.97
C ILE A 112 -11.12 -7.24 6.91
N SER A 113 -11.01 -5.95 7.21
CA SER A 113 -11.41 -4.89 6.26
C SER A 113 -10.65 -5.04 4.94
N THR A 114 -11.29 -4.75 3.82
CA THR A 114 -10.70 -4.89 2.47
C THR A 114 -9.35 -4.20 2.34
N GLU A 115 -9.20 -3.03 2.97
CA GLU A 115 -7.96 -2.26 2.99
C GLU A 115 -6.84 -2.98 3.74
N ASN A 116 -7.11 -3.50 4.92
CA ASN A 116 -6.14 -4.27 5.69
C ASN A 116 -5.82 -5.60 5.02
N ALA A 117 -6.79 -6.26 4.38
CA ALA A 117 -6.54 -7.45 3.57
C ALA A 117 -5.60 -7.13 2.41
N SER A 118 -5.88 -6.04 1.69
CA SER A 118 -5.05 -5.54 0.60
C SER A 118 -3.61 -5.25 1.04
N ALA A 119 -3.48 -4.51 2.13
CA ALA A 119 -2.20 -4.17 2.73
C ALA A 119 -1.43 -5.42 3.19
N ALA A 120 -2.10 -6.32 3.91
CA ALA A 120 -1.49 -7.54 4.45
C ALA A 120 -1.03 -8.46 3.33
N VAL A 121 -1.82 -8.65 2.28
CA VAL A 121 -1.44 -9.41 1.09
C VAL A 121 -0.29 -8.74 0.35
N SER A 122 -0.31 -7.41 0.23
CA SER A 122 0.81 -6.67 -0.40
C SER A 122 2.13 -6.90 0.35
N ILE A 123 2.11 -6.86 1.68
CA ILE A 123 3.28 -7.15 2.52
C ILE A 123 3.70 -8.62 2.38
N ALA A 124 2.78 -9.57 2.57
CA ALA A 124 3.08 -11.00 2.54
C ALA A 124 3.63 -11.44 1.17
N LEU A 125 3.06 -10.92 0.08
CA LEU A 125 3.54 -11.17 -1.27
C LEU A 125 4.95 -10.61 -1.47
N THR A 126 5.20 -9.39 -1.01
CA THR A 126 6.52 -8.75 -1.10
C THR A 126 7.57 -9.52 -0.30
N GLU A 127 7.24 -9.97 0.91
CA GLU A 127 8.11 -10.84 1.74
C GLU A 127 8.39 -12.20 1.07
N SER A 128 7.40 -12.75 0.33
CA SER A 128 7.57 -14.03 -0.38
C SER A 128 8.50 -13.95 -1.59
N ILE A 129 8.56 -12.78 -2.25
CA ILE A 129 9.36 -12.58 -3.46
C ILE A 129 10.76 -12.06 -3.11
N GLU A 130 10.85 -11.10 -2.18
CA GLU A 130 12.12 -10.54 -1.71
C GLU A 130 12.24 -10.77 -0.19
N PRO A 131 12.71 -11.97 0.23
CA PRO A 131 12.92 -12.27 1.63
C PRO A 131 13.87 -11.25 2.25
N LYS A 132 13.49 -10.69 3.40
CA LYS A 132 14.23 -9.65 4.14
C LYS A 132 14.14 -8.22 3.58
N VAL A 133 13.23 -7.92 2.65
CA VAL A 133 12.92 -6.55 2.21
C VAL A 133 12.60 -5.60 3.37
N LEU A 134 11.98 -6.13 4.44
CA LEU A 134 11.67 -5.37 5.67
C LEU A 134 12.76 -5.43 6.74
N ASP A 135 13.87 -6.14 6.53
CA ASP A 135 14.95 -6.23 7.51
C ASP A 135 15.76 -4.93 7.49
N GLU A 136 15.59 -4.11 8.54
CA GLU A 136 16.27 -2.82 8.72
C GLU A 136 17.81 -2.91 8.63
N ARG A 137 18.40 -4.09 8.84
CA ARG A 137 19.85 -4.33 8.78
C ARG A 137 20.39 -4.48 7.36
N ASN A 138 19.52 -4.72 6.37
CA ASN A 138 19.92 -4.81 4.97
C ASN A 138 19.84 -3.42 4.32
N SER A 139 20.89 -3.05 3.57
CA SER A 139 20.90 -1.81 2.80
C SER A 139 19.82 -1.84 1.72
N ASP A 140 19.23 -0.67 1.44
CA ASP A 140 18.26 -0.42 0.36
C ASP A 140 18.91 -0.55 -1.03
N GLY A 141 19.37 -1.76 -1.38
CA GLY A 141 19.81 -2.11 -2.73
C GLY A 141 18.71 -2.04 -3.80
N PRO A 142 17.44 -2.42 -3.53
CA PRO A 142 16.42 -2.53 -4.60
C PRO A 142 15.80 -1.20 -5.04
N THR A 143 15.97 -0.10 -4.30
CA THR A 143 15.21 1.14 -4.53
C THR A 143 15.67 1.92 -5.76
N GLN A 144 16.87 1.63 -6.31
CA GLN A 144 17.43 2.35 -7.46
C GLN A 144 17.27 1.62 -8.80
N GLU A 145 17.29 0.28 -8.85
CA GLU A 145 17.28 -0.46 -10.14
C GLU A 145 15.93 -1.08 -10.54
N PHE A 146 14.91 -1.09 -9.68
CA PHE A 146 13.68 -1.84 -9.95
C PHE A 146 12.53 -1.03 -10.57
N LYS A 147 12.81 0.00 -11.39
CA LYS A 147 11.77 0.82 -12.05
C LYS A 147 11.04 0.16 -13.23
N LYS A 148 11.35 -1.07 -13.66
CA LYS A 148 10.74 -1.63 -14.89
C LYS A 148 10.32 -3.11 -14.92
N SER A 149 10.69 -3.95 -13.94
CA SER A 149 10.46 -5.41 -14.07
C SER A 149 9.31 -5.96 -13.20
N PHE A 150 9.01 -5.34 -12.05
CA PHE A 150 7.96 -5.83 -11.12
C PHE A 150 6.53 -5.38 -11.47
N ALA A 151 6.40 -4.51 -12.48
CA ALA A 151 5.16 -3.89 -12.89
C ALA A 151 4.16 -4.84 -13.58
N SER A 152 4.50 -6.10 -13.85
CA SER A 152 3.58 -6.98 -14.61
C SER A 152 2.89 -8.06 -13.80
N LYS A 153 3.28 -8.34 -12.54
CA LYS A 153 2.58 -9.39 -11.77
C LYS A 153 2.36 -9.06 -10.31
N ALA A 154 3.38 -8.63 -9.58
CA ALA A 154 3.19 -8.22 -8.19
C ALA A 154 2.62 -6.80 -8.08
N GLY A 155 3.04 -5.86 -8.93
CA GLY A 155 2.36 -4.56 -9.07
C GLY A 155 0.91 -4.71 -9.55
N GLU A 156 0.66 -5.68 -10.45
CA GLU A 156 -0.69 -6.08 -10.86
C GLU A 156 -1.48 -6.61 -9.65
N LEU A 157 -0.94 -7.59 -8.91
CA LEU A 157 -1.58 -8.20 -7.74
C LEU A 157 -1.82 -7.21 -6.59
N VAL A 158 -0.93 -6.22 -6.38
CA VAL A 158 -1.10 -5.14 -5.39
C VAL A 158 -2.15 -4.12 -5.86
N ALA A 159 -2.15 -3.75 -7.14
CA ALA A 159 -3.20 -2.88 -7.71
C ALA A 159 -4.58 -3.56 -7.72
N ILE A 160 -4.59 -4.86 -8.00
CA ILE A 160 -5.72 -5.78 -7.91
C ILE A 160 -6.24 -5.90 -6.48
N ALA A 161 -5.33 -6.06 -5.51
CA ALA A 161 -5.65 -6.13 -4.09
C ALA A 161 -6.24 -4.81 -3.58
N GLY A 162 -5.79 -3.67 -4.12
CA GLY A 162 -6.30 -2.33 -3.80
C GLY A 162 -7.61 -1.96 -4.53
N ALA A 163 -7.99 -2.70 -5.57
CA ALA A 163 -9.27 -2.54 -6.26
C ALA A 163 -10.33 -3.47 -5.66
N SER A 164 -11.59 -3.04 -5.67
CA SER A 164 -12.77 -3.78 -5.21
C SER A 164 -13.11 -5.05 -6.03
N ALA A 165 -12.12 -5.70 -6.62
CA ALA A 165 -12.24 -6.78 -7.61
C ALA A 165 -11.74 -8.14 -7.09
N TRP A 166 -11.51 -8.32 -5.79
CA TRP A 166 -11.04 -9.57 -5.18
C TRP A 166 -11.78 -10.83 -5.70
N THR A 167 -13.10 -10.76 -5.86
CA THR A 167 -13.92 -11.88 -6.34
C THR A 167 -13.61 -12.28 -7.79
N GLN A 168 -13.28 -11.33 -8.66
CA GLN A 168 -12.97 -11.59 -10.07
C GLN A 168 -11.55 -12.14 -10.26
N ILE A 169 -10.59 -11.70 -9.43
CA ILE A 169 -9.23 -12.24 -9.44
C ILE A 169 -9.20 -13.65 -8.87
N LEU A 170 -9.95 -13.93 -7.80
CA LEU A 170 -10.10 -15.29 -7.27
C LEU A 170 -10.67 -16.24 -8.32
N GLN A 171 -11.67 -15.81 -9.10
CA GLN A 171 -12.19 -16.60 -10.23
C GLN A 171 -11.13 -16.82 -11.32
N GLY A 172 -10.32 -15.80 -11.63
CA GLY A 172 -9.22 -15.92 -12.59
C GLY A 172 -8.11 -16.87 -12.15
N MET A 173 -7.69 -16.82 -10.88
CA MET A 173 -6.63 -17.66 -10.33
C MET A 173 -7.07 -19.11 -10.15
N VAL A 174 -8.32 -19.37 -9.73
CA VAL A 174 -8.88 -20.73 -9.64
C VAL A 174 -9.09 -21.34 -11.03
N SER A 175 -9.43 -20.53 -12.04
CA SER A 175 -9.62 -21.02 -13.43
C SER A 175 -8.33 -21.34 -14.19
N THR A 176 -7.16 -20.99 -13.63
CA THR A 176 -5.84 -21.20 -14.25
C THR A 176 -4.95 -22.20 -13.51
N LEU A 177 -5.50 -22.89 -12.50
CA LEU A 177 -4.96 -24.10 -11.87
C LEU A 177 -5.64 -25.35 -12.46
#